data_AF-A0A537K251-F1
#
_entry.id   AF-A0A537K251-F1
#
_cell.length_a   1.000
_cell.length_b   1.000
_cell.length_c   1.000
_cell.angle_alpha   90.00
_cell.angle_beta   90.00
_cell.angle_gamma   90.00
#
_symmetry.space_group_name_H-M   'P 1'
#
loop_
_entity.id
_entity.type
_entity.pdbx_description
1 polymer ?
#
loop_
_entity_poly.entity_id
_entity_poly.type
_entity_poly.pdbx_seq_one_letter_code
_entity_poly.pdbx_strand_id
1 'polypeptide(L)' 'SFTSKDIFISNDGDQVVEIGYFKVVDSTNTPINTGNYMSLFQKRDGKYVCVRDMSASDMPTQ' A
#
# COMPACT_ATOMS: atom_id res chain seq x y z
N SER A 1 9.81 -0.84 -5.64
CA SER A 1 9.34 -2.10 -5.04
C SER A 1 8.32 -1.81 -3.96
N PHE A 2 7.50 -2.80 -3.63
CA PHE A 2 6.52 -2.76 -2.54
C PHE A 2 6.75 -3.96 -1.63
N THR A 3 6.62 -3.75 -0.33
CA THR A 3 6.71 -4.79 0.69
C THR A 3 5.50 -4.68 1.60
N SER A 4 4.64 -5.70 1.61
CA SER A 4 3.54 -5.80 2.56
C SER A 4 4.09 -6.05 3.97
N LYS A 5 3.52 -5.38 4.97
CA LYS A 5 3.88 -5.54 6.39
C LYS A 5 2.76 -6.26 7.13
N ASP A 6 1.56 -5.70 7.08
CA ASP A 6 0.39 -6.21 7.78
C ASP A 6 -0.78 -6.35 6.84
N ILE A 7 -1.58 -7.40 7.04
CA ILE A 7 -2.82 -7.67 6.31
C ILE A 7 -3.93 -7.91 7.32
N PHE A 8 -4.94 -7.05 7.30
CA PHE A 8 -6.12 -7.15 8.16
C PHE A 8 -7.32 -7.54 7.30
N ILE A 9 -7.94 -8.67 7.65
CA ILE A 9 -9.10 -9.19 6.95
C ILE A 9 -10.31 -8.97 7.86
N SER A 10 -11.35 -8.34 7.33
CA SER A 10 -12.65 -8.23 8.00
C SER A 10 -13.24 -9.62 8.26
N ASN A 11 -14.10 -9.75 9.26
CA ASN A 11 -14.65 -11.04 9.66
C ASN A 11 -15.48 -11.72 8.54
N ASP A 12 -16.14 -10.93 7.69
CA ASP A 12 -16.90 -11.42 6.52
C ASP A 12 -16.00 -11.66 5.29
N GLY A 13 -14.75 -11.19 5.32
CA GLY A 13 -13.81 -11.26 4.20
C GLY A 13 -14.19 -10.37 3.01
N ASP A 14 -15.09 -9.40 3.18
CA ASP A 14 -15.46 -8.48 2.10
C ASP A 14 -14.52 -7.28 2.01
N GLN A 15 -13.81 -6.98 3.10
CA GLN A 15 -12.79 -5.93 3.17
C GLN A 15 -11.44 -6.46 3.63
N VAL A 16 -10.38 -5.97 3.00
CA VAL A 16 -8.99 -6.24 3.39
C VAL A 16 -8.24 -4.91 3.45
N VAL A 17 -7.53 -4.66 4.55
CA VAL A 17 -6.58 -3.55 4.66
C VAL A 17 -5.17 -4.12 4.59
N GLU A 18 -4.39 -3.63 3.65
CA GLU A 18 -2.95 -3.88 3.55
C GLU A 18 -2.19 -2.65 4.02
N ILE A 19 -1.22 -2.84 4.90
CA ILE A 19 -0.23 -1.82 5.25
C ILE A 19 1.12 -2.31 4.73
N GLY A 20 1.88 -1.43 4.10
CA GLY A 20 3.20 -1.79 3.60
C GLY A 20 4.14 -0.61 3.45
N TYR A 21 5.28 -0.88 2.84
CA TYR A 21 6.32 0.09 2.52
C TYR A 21 6.63 0.08 1.03
N PHE A 22 6.79 1.27 0.45
CA PHE A 22 7.20 1.42 -0.94
C PHE A 22 8.60 2.03 -1.03
N LYS A 23 9.34 1.64 -2.06
CA LYS A 23 10.65 2.20 -2.41
C LYS A 23 10.73 2.44 -3.91
N VAL A 24 10.83 3.70 -4.31
CA VAL A 24 11.08 4.13 -5.68
C VAL A 24 12.56 4.50 -5.80
N VAL A 25 13.21 3.97 -6.84
CA VAL A 25 14.62 4.24 -7.15
C VAL A 25 14.76 4.76 -8.57
N ASP A 26 15.85 5.48 -8.82
CA ASP A 26 16.25 5.87 -10.18
C ASP A 26 16.99 4.73 -10.92
N SER A 27 17.51 5.02 -12.12
CA SER A 27 18.28 4.05 -12.92
C SER A 27 19.62 3.63 -12.29
N THR A 28 20.09 4.36 -11.27
CA THR A 28 21.32 4.07 -10.52
C THR A 28 21.06 3.35 -9.19
N ASN A 29 19.81 2.99 -8.91
CA ASN A 29 19.34 2.42 -7.63
C ASN A 29 19.36 3.39 -6.44
N THR A 30 19.49 4.70 -6.69
CA THR A 30 19.38 5.71 -5.64
C THR A 30 17.91 5.88 -5.25
N PRO A 31 17.54 5.79 -3.96
CA PRO A 31 16.17 6.03 -3.52
C PRO A 31 15.75 7.48 -3.77
N ILE A 32 14.63 7.66 -4.47
CA ILE A 32 14.07 9.00 -4.79
C ILE A 32 12.73 9.27 -4.09
N ASN A 33 12.03 8.21 -3.68
CA ASN A 33 10.83 8.33 -2.86
C ASN A 33 10.63 7.02 -2.08
N THR A 34 10.42 7.13 -0.79
CA THR A 34 10.12 6.00 0.07
C THR A 34 9.01 6.39 1.03
N GLY A 35 8.36 5.40 1.61
CA GLY A 35 7.32 5.68 2.60
C GLY A 35 6.42 4.50 2.86
N ASN A 36 5.45 4.73 3.74
CA ASN A 36 4.43 3.73 4.06
C ASN A 36 3.20 3.95 3.19
N TYR A 37 2.48 2.87 2.91
CA TYR A 37 1.19 2.91 2.24
C TYR A 37 0.14 2.10 3.01
N MET A 38 -1.12 2.42 2.76
CA MET A 38 -2.30 1.71 3.21
C MET A 38 -3.27 1.57 2.02
N SER A 39 -3.60 0.33 1.68
CA SER A 39 -4.57 0.00 0.64
C SER A 39 -5.79 -0.68 1.26
N LEU A 40 -6.98 -0.16 0.97
CA LEU A 40 -8.26 -0.80 1.29
C LEU A 40 -8.79 -1.49 0.04
N PHE A 41 -9.00 -2.79 0.16
CA PHE A 41 -9.63 -3.62 -0.85
C PHE A 41 -11.05 -3.98 -0.44
N GLN A 42 -11.95 -3.99 -1.43
CA GLN A 42 -13.31 -4.48 -1.29
C GLN A 42 -13.55 -5.61 -2.29
N LYS A 43 -14.18 -6.68 -1.84
CA LYS A 43 -14.59 -7.80 -2.70
C LYS A 43 -15.80 -7.39 -3.53
N ARG A 44 -15.70 -7.54 -4.85
CA ARG A 44 -16.76 -7.29 -5.85
C ARG A 44 -16.75 -8.46 -6.82
N ASP A 45 -17.89 -9.13 -6.96
CA ASP A 45 -18.05 -10.29 -7.83
C ASP A 45 -16.96 -11.36 -7.62
N GLY A 46 -16.61 -11.61 -6.35
CA GLY A 46 -15.60 -12.59 -5.96
C GLY A 46 -14.14 -12.12 -6.09
N LYS A 47 -13.87 -10.91 -6.57
CA LYS A 47 -12.52 -10.35 -6.76
C LYS A 47 -12.29 -9.15 -5.85
N TYR A 48 -11.10 -9.03 -5.28
CA TYR A 48 -10.73 -7.83 -4.53
C TYR A 48 -10.37 -6.69 -5.49
N VAL A 49 -10.95 -5.52 -5.23
CA VAL A 49 -10.67 -4.27 -5.94
C VAL A 49 -10.13 -3.27 -4.92
N CYS A 50 -9.00 -2.63 -5.19
CA CYS A 50 -8.52 -1.53 -4.37
C CYS A 50 -9.49 -0.35 -4.53
N VAL A 51 -10.18 0.01 -3.45
CA VAL A 51 -11.16 1.10 -3.43
C VAL A 51 -10.59 2.38 -2.82
N ARG A 52 -9.46 2.26 -2.12
CA ARG A 52 -8.72 3.41 -1.59
C ARG A 52 -7.26 3.04 -1.42
N ASP A 53 -6.39 3.89 -1.94
CA ASP A 53 -4.94 3.82 -1.74
C ASP A 53 -4.47 5.14 -1.12
N MET A 54 -3.59 5.05 -0.14
CA MET A 54 -3.08 6.17 0.63
C MET A 54 -1.60 5.92 0.93
N SER A 55 -0.78 6.95 0.79
CA SER A 55 0.66 6.85 1.07
C SER A 55 1.15 8.06 1.84
N ALA A 56 2.10 7.84 2.74
CA ALA A 56 2.87 8.88 3.41
C ALA A 56 4.34 8.72 3.04
N SER A 57 4.92 9.74 2.42
CA SER A 57 6.34 9.76 2.07
C SER A 57 7.20 10.04 3.30
N ASP A 58 8.37 9.42 3.35
CA ASP A 58 9.42 9.75 4.33
C ASP A 58 10.12 11.08 3.99
N MET A 59 9.84 11.66 2.81
CA MET A 59 10.38 12.95 2.40
C MET A 59 9.90 14.08 3.36
N PRO A 60 10.74 15.09 3.62
CA PRO A 60 10.34 16.22 4.45
C PRO A 60 9.06 16.89 3.92
N THR A 61 8.16 17.25 4.83
CA THR A 61 7.00 18.08 4.49
C THR A 61 7.48 19.43 3.98
N GLN A 62 7.04 19.82 2.78
CA GLN A 62 7.31 21.14 2.20
C GLN A 62 6.51 22.23 2.90
#